data_AF-K6T1S3-F1
#
_entry.id   AF-K6T1S3-F1
#
_cell.length_a   1.000
_cell.length_b   1.000
_cell.length_c   1.000
_cell.angle_alpha   90.00
_cell.angle_beta   90.00
_cell.angle_gamma   90.00
#
_symmetry.space_group_name_H-M   'P 1'
#
loop_
_entity.id
_entity.type
_entity.pdbx_description
1 polymer ?
#
loop_
_entity_poly.entity_id
_entity_poly.type
_entity_poly.pdbx_seq_one_letter_code
_entity_poly.pdbx_strand_id
1 'polypeptide(L)'
;MQDKIVDAFIRPPKKIPLFLKIGIYVSKKVTKKDLLVPKLLAWYPKVAISSGILESMVAHGKGDLNKRILKLVRIQTSLSVSCPFCIDMNSFKYEEDGITKEEMYCLTGRYNIDDISTFNIREKLAIEYAKFISQTPIKIPKELIEKIKLNFTEREIVIMASTVAQVNYWARLIQALGVPPEGFSNKCDI
;
A
#
# COMPACT_ATOMS: atom_id res chain seq x y z
N MET A 1 -23.89 -8.07 -23.42
CA MET A 1 -22.64 -8.27 -22.67
C MET A 1 -21.96 -6.91 -22.59
N GLN A 2 -22.15 -6.20 -21.48
CA GLN A 2 -21.93 -4.76 -21.39
C GLN A 2 -20.50 -4.52 -20.89
N ASP A 3 -19.65 -3.96 -21.74
CA ASP A 3 -18.27 -3.56 -21.43
C ASP A 3 -18.27 -2.62 -20.23
N LYS A 4 -17.94 -3.13 -19.05
CA LYS A 4 -17.67 -2.33 -17.85
C LYS A 4 -16.29 -1.67 -18.00
N ILE A 5 -16.18 -0.72 -18.91
CA ILE A 5 -15.07 0.23 -18.91
C ILE A 5 -15.40 1.25 -17.81
N VAL A 6 -15.04 0.93 -16.57
CA VAL A 6 -14.93 1.95 -15.53
C VAL A 6 -13.59 2.63 -15.78
N ASP A 7 -13.57 3.59 -16.70
CA ASP A 7 -12.39 4.36 -17.06
C ASP A 7 -11.99 5.27 -15.88
N ALA A 8 -10.69 5.45 -15.69
CA ALA A 8 -10.14 6.57 -14.92
C ALA A 8 -10.69 7.92 -15.44
N PHE A 9 -10.54 9.01 -14.67
CA PHE A 9 -11.02 10.33 -15.09
C PHE A 9 -10.41 10.82 -16.42
N ILE A 10 -9.24 10.28 -16.79
CA ILE A 10 -8.54 10.57 -18.05
C ILE A 10 -8.04 9.28 -18.70
N ARG A 11 -7.88 9.32 -20.03
CA ARG A 11 -7.29 8.21 -20.80
C ARG A 11 -5.77 8.34 -20.86
N PRO A 12 -5.00 7.24 -21.00
CA PRO A 12 -3.56 7.31 -21.24
C PRO A 12 -3.18 8.09 -22.51
N PRO A 13 -1.98 8.68 -22.59
CA PRO A 13 -1.53 9.38 -23.79
C PRO A 13 -1.32 8.39 -24.95
N LYS A 14 -1.67 8.82 -26.18
CA LYS A 14 -1.49 7.99 -27.39
C LYS A 14 -0.02 7.66 -27.67
N LYS A 15 0.91 8.54 -27.30
CA LYS A 15 2.36 8.38 -27.50
C LYS A 15 3.05 8.28 -26.15
N ILE A 16 3.62 7.12 -25.84
CA ILE A 16 4.42 6.88 -24.63
C ILE A 16 5.91 6.87 -25.03
N PRO A 17 6.77 7.66 -24.36
CA PRO A 17 8.22 7.62 -24.57
C PRO A 17 8.80 6.21 -24.36
N LEU A 18 9.82 5.85 -25.15
CA LEU A 18 10.37 4.49 -25.17
C LEU A 18 10.87 4.03 -23.78
N PHE A 19 11.54 4.91 -23.04
CA PHE A 19 12.05 4.58 -21.70
C PHE A 19 10.92 4.27 -20.71
N LEU A 20 9.75 4.92 -20.82
CA LEU A 20 8.59 4.60 -19.97
C LEU A 20 7.93 3.28 -20.38
N LYS A 21 7.96 2.91 -21.66
CA LYS A 21 7.46 1.59 -22.10
C LYS A 21 8.23 0.45 -21.43
N ILE A 22 9.53 0.62 -21.20
CA ILE A 22 10.35 -0.36 -20.47
C ILE A 22 9.85 -0.48 -19.02
N GLY A 23 9.65 0.65 -18.33
CA GLY A 23 9.10 0.65 -16.97
C GLY A 23 7.72 0.00 -16.87
N ILE A 24 6.82 0.32 -17.81
CA ILE A 24 5.47 -0.29 -17.90
C ILE A 24 5.58 -1.79 -18.14
N TYR A 25 6.49 -2.23 -19.02
CA TYR A 25 6.72 -3.65 -19.28
C TYR A 25 7.22 -4.39 -18.04
N VAL A 26 8.19 -3.81 -17.32
CA VAL A 26 8.70 -4.37 -16.05
C VAL A 26 7.57 -4.46 -15.02
N SER A 27 6.79 -3.40 -14.85
CA SER A 27 5.61 -3.38 -13.98
C SER A 27 4.64 -4.52 -14.33
N LYS A 28 4.35 -4.70 -15.62
CA LYS A 28 3.47 -5.78 -16.10
C LYS A 28 4.03 -7.17 -15.84
N LYS A 29 5.34 -7.35 -15.94
CA LYS A 29 6.01 -8.62 -15.64
C LYS A 29 5.98 -8.96 -14.15
N VAL A 30 6.25 -7.98 -13.29
CA VAL A 30 6.27 -8.18 -11.83
C VAL A 30 4.86 -8.43 -11.30
N THR A 31 3.91 -7.61 -11.70
CA THR A 31 2.53 -7.69 -11.19
C THR A 31 1.66 -8.72 -11.92
N LYS A 32 2.12 -9.20 -13.08
CA LYS A 32 1.36 -10.04 -14.01
C LYS A 32 0.05 -9.39 -14.51
N LYS A 33 -0.10 -8.07 -14.34
CA LYS A 33 -1.28 -7.29 -14.75
C LYS A 33 -0.88 -6.07 -15.58
N ASP A 34 -1.76 -5.68 -16.49
CA ASP A 34 -1.51 -4.55 -17.38
C ASP A 34 -2.06 -3.23 -16.79
N LEU A 35 -1.41 -2.79 -15.71
CA LEU A 35 -1.89 -1.70 -14.85
C LEU A 35 -2.17 -0.41 -15.63
N LEU A 36 -3.27 0.24 -15.27
CA LEU A 36 -3.64 1.55 -15.82
C LEU A 36 -2.75 2.68 -15.30
N VAL A 37 -2.37 2.64 -14.01
CA VAL A 37 -1.61 3.71 -13.34
C VAL A 37 -0.31 4.07 -14.07
N PRO A 38 0.61 3.13 -14.40
CA PRO A 38 1.85 3.47 -15.11
C PRO A 38 1.62 4.09 -16.49
N LYS A 39 0.52 3.74 -17.17
CA LYS A 39 0.14 4.31 -18.47
C LYS A 39 -0.38 5.75 -18.31
N LEU A 40 -1.17 6.02 -17.27
CA LEU A 40 -1.65 7.37 -16.97
C LEU A 40 -0.51 8.32 -16.60
N LEU A 41 0.45 7.86 -15.79
CA LEU A 41 1.60 8.69 -15.42
C LEU A 41 2.49 9.09 -16.61
N ALA A 42 2.36 8.42 -17.76
CA ALA A 42 3.06 8.80 -18.98
C ALA A 42 2.66 10.19 -19.50
N TRP A 43 1.54 10.77 -19.06
CA TRP A 43 1.21 12.18 -19.31
C TRP A 43 2.26 13.14 -18.73
N TYR A 44 2.93 12.74 -17.64
CA TYR A 44 3.98 13.54 -17.03
C TYR A 44 5.18 12.65 -16.64
N PRO A 45 6.14 12.43 -17.56
CA PRO A 45 7.25 11.49 -17.37
C PRO A 45 8.08 11.70 -16.12
N LYS A 46 8.23 12.94 -15.65
CA LYS A 46 8.94 13.25 -14.41
C LYS A 46 8.28 12.60 -13.20
N VAL A 47 6.94 12.65 -13.12
CA VAL A 47 6.19 11.95 -12.07
C VAL A 47 6.31 10.45 -12.25
N ALA A 48 6.14 9.92 -13.47
CA ALA A 48 6.28 8.48 -13.71
C ALA A 48 7.63 7.93 -13.21
N ILE A 49 8.72 8.63 -13.49
CA ILE A 49 10.06 8.27 -13.01
C ILE A 49 10.14 8.39 -11.49
N SER A 50 9.74 9.51 -10.90
CA SER A 50 9.85 9.71 -9.45
C SER A 50 9.00 8.72 -8.65
N SER A 51 7.78 8.40 -9.11
CA SER A 51 6.92 7.40 -8.48
C SER A 51 7.52 6.01 -8.61
N GLY A 52 8.10 5.69 -9.77
CA GLY A 52 8.80 4.42 -10.00
C GLY A 52 10.01 4.25 -9.08
N ILE A 53 10.80 5.31 -8.89
CA ILE A 53 11.95 5.30 -7.94
C ILE A 53 11.45 5.13 -6.51
N LEU A 54 10.41 5.86 -6.10
CA LEU A 54 9.81 5.69 -4.77
C LEU A 54 9.38 4.23 -4.54
N GLU A 55 8.71 3.63 -5.52
CA GLU A 55 8.25 2.24 -5.45
C GLU A 55 9.41 1.24 -5.40
N SER A 56 10.45 1.43 -6.20
CA SER A 56 11.57 0.50 -6.25
C SER A 56 12.51 0.59 -5.03
N MET A 57 12.58 1.75 -4.40
CA MET A 57 13.53 2.04 -3.31
C MET A 57 12.94 1.94 -1.90
N VAL A 58 11.61 1.83 -1.76
CA VAL A 58 11.01 1.57 -0.45
C VAL A 58 11.45 0.21 0.09
N ALA A 59 11.38 0.03 1.42
CA ALA A 59 11.67 -1.24 2.07
C ALA A 59 10.73 -2.37 1.58
N HIS A 60 11.27 -3.53 1.24
CA HIS A 60 10.51 -4.68 0.72
C HIS A 60 10.72 -5.97 1.52
N GLY A 61 11.36 -5.90 2.70
CA GLY A 61 11.59 -7.05 3.56
C GLY A 61 12.94 -7.74 3.34
N LYS A 62 13.87 -7.09 2.64
CA LYS A 62 15.19 -7.65 2.30
C LYS A 62 16.29 -6.98 3.14
N GLY A 63 16.45 -7.46 4.38
CA GLY A 63 17.47 -6.94 5.30
C GLY A 63 17.17 -5.54 5.86
N ASP A 64 15.91 -5.12 5.80
CA ASP A 64 15.40 -3.83 6.28
C ASP A 64 14.54 -3.99 7.55
N LEU A 65 13.24 -4.25 7.42
CA LEU A 65 12.29 -4.56 8.47
C LEU A 65 11.60 -5.88 8.12
N ASN A 66 11.07 -6.60 9.13
CA ASN A 66 10.36 -7.86 8.89
C ASN A 66 9.27 -7.68 7.80
N LYS A 67 9.31 -8.54 6.78
CA LYS A 67 8.39 -8.50 5.62
C LYS A 67 6.92 -8.54 6.02
N ARG A 68 6.57 -9.34 7.04
CA ARG A 68 5.23 -9.42 7.62
C ARG A 68 4.78 -8.09 8.24
N ILE A 69 5.65 -7.42 9.00
CA ILE A 69 5.33 -6.08 9.55
C ILE A 69 5.08 -5.08 8.42
N LEU A 70 5.94 -5.07 7.39
CA LEU A 70 5.75 -4.20 6.23
C LEU A 70 4.42 -4.47 5.51
N LYS A 71 4.04 -5.74 5.37
CA LYS A 71 2.75 -6.15 4.79
C LYS A 71 1.57 -5.64 5.62
N LEU A 72 1.60 -5.84 6.94
CA LEU A 72 0.58 -5.31 7.87
C LEU A 72 0.45 -3.79 7.77
N VAL A 73 1.58 -3.07 7.77
CA VAL A 73 1.61 -1.60 7.64
C VAL A 73 0.98 -1.15 6.33
N ARG A 74 1.31 -1.79 5.20
CA ARG A 74 0.76 -1.45 3.88
C ARG A 74 -0.75 -1.70 3.80
N ILE A 75 -1.22 -2.84 4.31
CA ILE A 75 -2.64 -3.20 4.35
C ILE A 75 -3.39 -2.21 5.25
N GLN A 76 -2.92 -2.01 6.48
CA GLN A 76 -3.55 -1.10 7.44
C GLN A 76 -3.61 0.33 6.90
N THR A 77 -2.52 0.82 6.29
CA THR A 77 -2.50 2.15 5.67
C THR A 77 -3.55 2.25 4.56
N SER A 78 -3.63 1.24 3.68
CA SER A 78 -4.57 1.20 2.57
C SER A 78 -6.02 1.25 3.03
N LEU A 79 -6.33 0.53 4.12
CA LEU A 79 -7.64 0.54 4.77
C LEU A 79 -7.94 1.90 5.41
N SER A 80 -6.99 2.46 6.16
CA SER A 80 -7.14 3.75 6.84
C SER A 80 -7.38 4.93 5.89
N VAL A 81 -6.81 4.89 4.68
CA VAL A 81 -7.05 5.91 3.63
C VAL A 81 -8.16 5.55 2.66
N SER A 82 -8.85 4.42 2.90
CA SER A 82 -9.98 3.93 2.12
C SER A 82 -9.74 3.88 0.60
N CYS A 83 -8.54 3.48 0.17
CA CYS A 83 -8.17 3.39 -1.25
C CYS A 83 -8.43 1.97 -1.79
N PRO A 84 -9.46 1.72 -2.63
CA PRO A 84 -9.80 0.36 -3.07
C PRO A 84 -8.68 -0.33 -3.86
N PHE A 85 -7.99 0.40 -4.76
CA PHE A 85 -6.84 -0.13 -5.49
C PHE A 85 -5.69 -0.51 -4.54
N CYS A 86 -5.43 0.33 -3.54
CA CYS A 86 -4.35 0.11 -2.61
C CYS A 86 -4.64 -1.08 -1.71
N ILE A 87 -5.90 -1.23 -1.26
CA ILE A 87 -6.36 -2.40 -0.50
C ILE A 87 -6.12 -3.64 -1.34
N ASP A 88 -6.68 -3.68 -2.55
CA ASP A 88 -6.55 -4.78 -3.51
C ASP A 88 -5.10 -5.21 -3.73
N MET A 89 -4.21 -4.26 -4.04
CA MET A 89 -2.81 -4.56 -4.31
C MET A 89 -2.03 -4.97 -3.05
N ASN A 90 -2.22 -4.26 -1.93
CA ASN A 90 -1.42 -4.51 -0.73
C ASN A 90 -1.91 -5.72 0.07
N SER A 91 -3.19 -6.10 -0.01
CA SER A 91 -3.70 -7.33 0.58
C SER A 91 -3.43 -8.57 -0.26
N PHE A 92 -3.03 -8.43 -1.52
CA PHE A 92 -2.79 -9.58 -2.39
C PHE A 92 -1.80 -10.57 -1.78
N LYS A 93 -2.19 -11.84 -1.64
CA LYS A 93 -1.36 -12.92 -1.09
C LYS A 93 -0.81 -12.59 0.31
N TYR A 94 -1.63 -12.00 1.19
CA TYR A 94 -1.22 -11.72 2.56
C TYR A 94 -0.82 -12.99 3.33
N GLU A 95 -1.37 -14.14 2.95
CA GLU A 95 -1.08 -15.45 3.52
C GLU A 95 0.37 -15.87 3.29
N GLU A 96 1.00 -15.44 2.19
CA GLU A 96 2.42 -15.70 1.90
C GLU A 96 3.37 -14.96 2.87
N ASP A 97 2.86 -13.94 3.57
CA ASP A 97 3.56 -13.23 4.65
C ASP A 97 3.09 -13.70 6.05
N GLY A 98 2.41 -14.86 6.10
CA GLY A 98 1.95 -15.53 7.31
C GLY A 98 0.73 -14.89 7.96
N ILE A 99 0.08 -13.90 7.33
CA ILE A 99 -1.08 -13.20 7.89
C ILE A 99 -2.30 -14.12 7.78
N THR A 100 -3.01 -14.33 8.90
CA THR A 100 -4.19 -15.21 8.92
C THR A 100 -5.45 -14.47 8.48
N LYS A 101 -6.52 -15.23 8.21
CA LYS A 101 -7.82 -14.64 7.86
C LYS A 101 -8.42 -13.87 9.03
N GLU A 102 -8.28 -14.38 10.24
CA GLU A 102 -8.70 -13.72 11.48
C GLU A 102 -7.96 -12.39 11.68
N GLU A 103 -6.64 -12.37 11.42
CA GLU A 103 -5.84 -11.15 11.45
C GLU A 103 -6.30 -10.14 10.39
N MET A 104 -6.62 -10.58 9.18
CA MET A 104 -7.20 -9.71 8.15
C MET A 104 -8.57 -9.13 8.56
N TYR A 105 -9.43 -9.94 9.18
CA TYR A 105 -10.71 -9.46 9.74
C TYR A 105 -10.51 -8.45 10.88
N CYS A 106 -9.44 -8.58 11.66
CA CYS A 106 -9.07 -7.55 12.61
C CYS A 106 -8.65 -6.24 11.92
N LEU A 107 -7.83 -6.31 10.88
CA LEU A 107 -7.40 -5.11 10.13
C LEU A 107 -8.58 -4.37 9.50
N THR A 108 -9.61 -5.08 9.01
CA THR A 108 -10.83 -4.48 8.45
C THR A 108 -11.80 -3.96 9.52
N GLY A 109 -11.48 -4.14 10.81
CA GLY A 109 -12.30 -3.70 11.94
C GLY A 109 -13.46 -4.63 12.28
N ARG A 110 -13.54 -5.83 11.70
CA ARG A 110 -14.55 -6.83 12.06
C ARG A 110 -14.27 -7.43 13.45
N TYR A 111 -12.98 -7.58 13.81
CA TYR A 111 -12.54 -8.05 15.13
C TYR A 111 -11.68 -7.00 15.84
N ASN A 112 -11.70 -6.98 17.18
CA ASN A 112 -10.81 -6.13 17.96
C ASN A 112 -9.39 -6.72 17.97
N ILE A 113 -8.37 -5.87 17.98
CA ILE A 113 -6.95 -6.27 18.01
C ILE A 113 -6.57 -6.96 19.33
N ASP A 114 -7.31 -6.69 20.39
CA ASP A 114 -7.12 -7.34 21.69
C ASP A 114 -7.65 -8.79 21.71
N ASP A 115 -8.59 -9.11 20.81
CA ASP A 115 -9.12 -10.47 20.64
C ASP A 115 -8.18 -11.37 19.82
N ILE A 116 -7.21 -10.78 19.13
CA ILE A 116 -6.23 -11.51 18.31
C ILE A 116 -4.93 -11.70 19.10
N SER A 117 -4.75 -12.91 19.62
CA SER A 117 -3.56 -13.31 20.40
C SER A 117 -2.33 -13.61 19.55
N THR A 118 -2.48 -13.80 18.24
CA THR A 118 -1.38 -14.16 17.32
C THR A 118 -0.49 -12.98 16.94
N PHE A 119 -0.96 -11.73 17.10
CA PHE A 119 -0.12 -10.56 16.89
C PHE A 119 0.86 -10.34 18.05
N ASN A 120 2.14 -10.18 17.74
CA ASN A 120 3.13 -9.75 18.72
C ASN A 120 3.07 -8.23 18.96
N ILE A 121 3.78 -7.75 19.99
CA ILE A 121 3.76 -6.34 20.39
C ILE A 121 4.23 -5.40 19.27
N ARG A 122 5.25 -5.78 18.50
CA ARG A 122 5.77 -4.97 17.39
C ARG A 122 4.73 -4.84 16.28
N GLU A 123 4.03 -5.92 15.97
CA GLU A 123 2.96 -5.93 14.96
C GLU A 123 1.78 -5.04 15.38
N LYS A 124 1.32 -5.17 16.63
CA LYS A 124 0.24 -4.32 17.17
C LYS A 124 0.61 -2.83 17.10
N LEU A 125 1.83 -2.48 17.52
CA LEU A 125 2.33 -1.11 17.45
C LEU A 125 2.48 -0.60 16.02
N ALA A 126 2.96 -1.42 15.07
CA ALA A 126 3.08 -1.03 13.68
C ALA A 126 1.72 -0.79 13.00
N ILE A 127 0.71 -1.62 13.32
CA ILE A 127 -0.68 -1.45 12.88
C ILE A 127 -1.24 -0.12 13.43
N GLU A 128 -1.10 0.12 14.74
CA GLU A 128 -1.57 1.35 15.39
C GLU A 128 -0.87 2.60 14.81
N TYR A 129 0.44 2.54 14.63
CA TYR A 129 1.24 3.61 14.03
C TYR A 129 0.78 3.95 12.61
N ALA A 130 0.53 2.93 11.78
CA ALA A 130 0.00 3.10 10.42
C ALA A 130 -1.39 3.76 10.41
N LYS A 131 -2.26 3.42 11.37
CA LYS A 131 -3.57 4.06 11.54
C LYS A 131 -3.41 5.56 11.80
N PHE A 132 -2.59 5.97 12.76
CA PHE A 132 -2.45 7.37 13.14
C PHE A 132 -1.77 8.24 12.08
N ILE A 133 -0.74 7.74 11.40
CA ILE A 133 -0.07 8.50 10.32
C ILE A 133 -0.99 8.71 9.11
N SER A 134 -1.95 7.81 8.90
CA SER A 134 -2.87 7.88 7.77
C SER A 134 -4.07 8.81 7.99
N GLN A 135 -4.23 9.37 9.19
CA GLN A 135 -5.34 10.26 9.53
C GLN A 135 -5.24 11.63 8.82
N THR A 136 -6.39 12.27 8.65
CA THR A 136 -6.47 13.67 8.19
C THR A 136 -7.33 14.45 9.21
N PRO A 137 -6.76 15.34 10.05
CA PRO A 137 -5.32 15.64 10.17
C PRO A 137 -4.53 14.54 10.88
N ILE A 138 -3.22 14.48 10.63
CA ILE A 138 -2.31 13.56 11.31
C ILE A 138 -2.14 14.02 12.77
N LYS A 139 -2.45 13.13 13.72
CA LYS A 139 -2.27 13.35 15.16
C LYS A 139 -1.74 12.10 15.82
N ILE A 140 -0.45 12.07 16.14
CA ILE A 140 0.18 10.89 16.75
C ILE A 140 0.28 11.10 18.27
N PRO A 141 -0.31 10.22 19.10
CA PRO A 141 -0.18 10.30 20.55
C PRO A 141 1.29 10.17 21.00
N LYS A 142 1.71 10.97 21.99
CA LYS A 142 3.08 10.90 22.54
C LYS A 142 3.38 9.52 23.10
N GLU A 143 2.42 8.92 23.81
CA GLU A 143 2.56 7.59 24.41
C GLU A 143 2.83 6.49 23.36
N LEU A 144 2.21 6.60 22.18
CA LEU A 144 2.48 5.67 21.08
C LEU A 144 3.92 5.80 20.58
N ILE A 145 4.42 7.03 20.42
CA ILE A 145 5.80 7.27 20.00
C ILE A 145 6.80 6.69 21.00
N GLU A 146 6.57 6.84 22.30
CA GLU A 146 7.45 6.25 23.32
C GLU A 146 7.46 4.72 23.25
N LYS A 147 6.29 4.08 23.09
CA LYS A 147 6.21 2.62 22.87
C LYS A 147 6.92 2.18 21.59
N ILE A 148 6.80 2.95 20.51
CA ILE A 148 7.47 2.68 19.22
C ILE A 148 8.99 2.72 19.41
N LYS A 149 9.54 3.73 20.08
CA LYS A 149 10.98 3.85 20.33
C LYS A 149 11.54 2.72 21.21
N LEU A 150 10.73 2.17 22.11
CA LEU A 150 11.13 1.02 22.93
C LEU A 150 11.20 -0.29 22.14
N ASN A 151 10.48 -0.38 21.02
CA ASN A 151 10.29 -1.64 20.28
C ASN A 151 10.93 -1.65 18.89
N PHE A 152 11.29 -0.49 18.36
CA PHE A 152 11.87 -0.31 17.03
C PHE A 152 13.08 0.61 17.08
N THR A 153 14.11 0.27 16.30
CA THR A 153 15.27 1.14 16.07
C THR A 153 14.87 2.38 15.26
N GLU A 154 15.67 3.45 15.30
CA GLU A 154 15.39 4.65 14.49
C GLU A 154 15.32 4.33 13.00
N ARG A 155 16.18 3.42 12.52
CA ARG A 155 16.17 2.94 11.14
C ARG A 155 14.83 2.29 10.78
N GLU A 156 14.31 1.42 11.65
CA GLU A 156 13.03 0.75 11.44
C GLU A 156 11.85 1.74 11.49
N ILE A 157 11.92 2.76 12.35
CA ILE A 157 10.91 3.83 12.41
C ILE A 157 10.87 4.60 11.08
N VAL A 158 12.03 4.95 10.51
CA VAL A 158 12.11 5.60 9.19
C VAL A 158 11.54 4.70 8.09
N ILE A 159 11.85 3.39 8.13
CA ILE A 159 11.28 2.40 7.22
C ILE A 159 9.75 2.35 7.32
N MET A 160 9.19 2.31 8.54
CA MET A 160 7.74 2.30 8.73
C MET A 160 7.11 3.60 8.22
N ALA A 161 7.63 4.76 8.62
CA ALA A 161 7.11 6.06 8.23
C ALA A 161 7.12 6.25 6.70
N SER A 162 8.23 5.90 6.04
CA SER A 162 8.33 5.97 4.57
C SER A 162 7.40 4.98 3.86
N THR A 163 7.18 3.78 4.43
CA THR A 163 6.22 2.80 3.89
C THR A 163 4.78 3.30 4.00
N VAL A 164 4.38 3.89 5.13
CA VAL A 164 3.05 4.51 5.28
C VAL A 164 2.89 5.69 4.32
N ALA A 165 3.92 6.55 4.22
CA ALA A 165 3.91 7.70 3.32
C ALA A 165 3.78 7.29 1.85
N GLN A 166 4.47 6.24 1.41
CA GLN A 166 4.38 5.68 0.07
C GLN A 166 2.93 5.25 -0.26
N VAL A 167 2.28 4.50 0.62
CA VAL A 167 0.89 4.06 0.38
C VAL A 167 -0.05 5.26 0.40
N ASN A 168 0.16 6.24 1.27
CA ASN A 168 -0.59 7.50 1.30
C ASN A 168 -0.43 8.34 0.02
N TYR A 169 0.77 8.35 -0.56
CA TYR A 169 1.07 8.99 -1.84
C TYR A 169 0.29 8.32 -2.97
N TRP A 170 0.40 7.00 -3.10
CA TRP A 170 -0.32 6.24 -4.12
C TRP A 170 -1.83 6.36 -3.96
N ALA A 171 -2.33 6.27 -2.73
CA ALA A 171 -3.76 6.40 -2.46
C ALA A 171 -4.33 7.72 -2.95
N ARG A 172 -3.63 8.84 -2.69
CA ARG A 172 -4.07 10.16 -3.15
C ARG A 172 -3.95 10.28 -4.66
N LEU A 173 -2.84 9.84 -5.24
CA LEU A 173 -2.61 9.92 -6.68
C LEU A 173 -3.62 9.10 -7.49
N ILE A 174 -3.88 7.86 -7.07
CA ILE A 174 -4.79 6.92 -7.75
C ILE A 174 -6.24 7.40 -7.64
N GLN A 175 -6.68 7.80 -6.44
CA GLN A 175 -8.03 8.33 -6.24
C GLN A 175 -8.25 9.64 -6.99
N ALA A 176 -7.26 10.54 -7.02
CA ALA A 176 -7.34 11.78 -7.80
C ALA A 176 -7.39 11.54 -9.32
N LEU A 177 -6.93 10.38 -9.79
CA LEU A 177 -7.04 9.95 -11.19
C LEU A 177 -8.29 9.10 -11.45
N GLY A 178 -9.09 8.76 -10.44
CA GLY A 178 -10.29 7.94 -10.58
C GLY A 178 -10.01 6.49 -10.98
N VAL A 179 -8.83 5.96 -10.68
CA VAL A 179 -8.44 4.60 -11.10
C VAL A 179 -9.17 3.55 -10.25
N PRO A 180 -9.91 2.61 -10.86
CA PRO A 180 -10.61 1.54 -10.13
C PRO A 180 -9.63 0.48 -9.62
N PRO A 181 -10.04 -0.38 -8.66
CA PRO A 181 -9.23 -1.53 -8.25
C PRO A 181 -9.01 -2.49 -9.42
N GLU A 182 -7.81 -3.09 -9.47
CA GLU A 182 -7.33 -3.89 -10.59
C GLU A 182 -7.77 -5.37 -10.49
N GLY A 183 -8.23 -5.81 -9.31
CA GLY A 183 -8.70 -7.16 -9.02
C GLY A 183 -7.57 -8.15 -8.75
N PHE A 184 -6.57 -7.75 -7.96
CA PHE A 184 -5.59 -8.68 -7.40
C PHE A 184 -6.21 -9.65 -6.39
N SER A 185 -7.15 -9.16 -5.58
CA SER A 185 -7.94 -9.91 -4.61
C SER A 185 -9.40 -10.05 -5.08
N ASN A 186 -10.05 -11.16 -4.70
CA ASN A 186 -11.48 -11.32 -4.90
C ASN A 186 -12.23 -10.29 -4.05
N LYS A 187 -13.09 -9.48 -4.67
CA LYS A 187 -13.79 -8.35 -4.04
C LYS A 187 -14.70 -8.72 -2.84
N CYS A 188 -14.94 -10.01 -2.60
CA CYS A 188 -15.86 -10.50 -1.56
C CYS A 188 -15.16 -11.08 -0.33
N ASP A 189 -13.84 -11.27 -0.34
CA ASP A 189 -13.12 -12.02 0.70
C ASP A 189 -12.50 -11.15 1.81
N ILE A 190 -12.53 -9.81 1.65
CA ILE A 190 -11.91 -8.83 2.56
C ILE A 190 -12.93 -7.74 2.92
#